data_AF-A0A842S6I6-F1
#
_entry.id   AF-A0A842S6I6-F1
#
_cell.length_a   1.000
_cell.length_b   1.000
_cell.length_c   1.000
_cell.angle_alpha   90.00
_cell.angle_beta   90.00
_cell.angle_gamma   90.00
#
_symmetry.space_group_name_H-M   'P 1'
#
loop_
_entity.id
_entity.type
_entity.pdbx_description
1 polymer ?
#
loop_
_entity_poly.entity_id
_entity_poly.type
_entity_poly.pdbx_seq_one_letter_code
_entity_poly.pdbx_strand_id
1 'polypeptide(L)'
;MDVEVKKQKADEIKYDELDYEESSYVRNQGHIEYENINQKEEIVKSVWLEKKTFRIALLSMFTALSVVIAYALASIPNIELFTLSIFLGGFVLGKKEGLLIGTFSALIFVFLNPWGVSPLPLMIYQVLHYALTGGAGALTAEFFNGKKYYKPKKDLYNLRILILFGFIGAIITLSFDIITSLIGVIIAYGSLDAFLLYFLSGIVFTTIHEIGNVLGFIFILPGLIQLIYRLLH
;
A
#
# COMPACT_ATOMS: atom_id res chain seq x y z
N MET A 1 6.71 71.73 24.53
CA MET A 1 7.46 70.45 24.56
C MET A 1 6.56 69.23 24.63
N ASP A 2 5.45 69.23 25.38
CA ASP A 2 4.58 68.05 25.52
C ASP A 2 3.69 67.65 24.32
N VAL A 3 3.43 68.57 23.38
CA VAL A 3 2.55 68.30 22.23
C VAL A 3 3.30 67.57 21.10
N GLU A 4 4.57 67.89 20.93
CA GLU A 4 5.42 67.38 19.85
C GLU A 4 5.84 65.92 20.10
N VAL A 5 6.13 65.58 21.36
CA VAL A 5 6.43 64.21 21.82
C VAL A 5 5.21 63.30 21.71
N LYS A 6 4.01 63.79 22.02
CA LYS A 6 2.76 63.03 21.85
C LYS A 6 2.45 62.75 20.38
N LYS A 7 2.79 63.68 19.49
CA LYS A 7 2.58 63.53 18.05
C LYS A 7 3.54 62.51 17.45
N GLN A 8 4.83 62.59 17.80
CA GLN A 8 5.84 61.59 17.40
C GLN A 8 5.47 60.18 17.83
N LYS A 9 5.00 60.01 19.08
CA LYS A 9 4.61 58.70 19.60
C LYS A 9 3.35 58.14 18.93
N ALA A 10 2.42 59.01 18.54
CA ALA A 10 1.22 58.61 17.78
C ALA A 10 1.57 58.23 16.34
N ASP A 11 2.53 58.92 15.73
CA ASP A 11 3.04 58.60 14.40
C ASP A 11 3.78 57.25 14.41
N GLU A 12 4.63 56.97 15.40
CA GLU A 12 5.32 55.67 15.59
C GLU A 12 4.34 54.49 15.70
N ILE A 13 3.31 54.62 16.55
CA ILE A 13 2.28 53.58 16.71
C ILE A 13 1.55 53.32 15.39
N LYS A 14 1.28 54.37 14.63
CA LYS A 14 0.60 54.26 13.33
C LYS A 14 1.50 53.61 12.28
N TYR A 15 2.81 53.85 12.32
CA TYR A 15 3.78 53.15 11.46
C TYR A 15 3.86 51.66 11.79
N ASP A 16 3.92 51.29 13.06
CA ASP A 16 3.94 49.88 13.50
C ASP A 16 2.64 49.13 13.14
N GLU A 17 1.48 49.79 13.24
CA GLU A 17 0.20 49.22 12.80
C GLU A 17 0.16 48.96 11.28
N LEU A 18 0.69 49.90 10.48
CA LEU A 18 0.77 49.76 9.02
C LEU A 18 1.70 48.61 8.61
N ASP A 19 2.89 48.50 9.22
CA ASP A 19 3.84 47.41 8.96
C ASP A 19 3.27 46.04 9.36
N TYR A 20 2.52 45.99 10.46
CA TYR A 20 1.83 44.78 10.90
C TYR A 20 0.72 44.37 9.92
N GLU A 21 -0.11 45.32 9.47
CA GLU A 21 -1.16 45.06 8.49
C GLU A 21 -0.57 44.57 7.16
N GLU A 22 0.50 45.21 6.67
CA GLU A 22 1.17 44.80 5.42
C GLU A 22 1.79 43.40 5.54
N SER A 23 2.47 43.10 6.66
CA SER A 23 3.00 41.76 6.94
C SER A 23 1.90 40.70 7.00
N SER A 24 0.77 41.02 7.63
CA SER A 24 -0.38 40.12 7.74
C SER A 24 -1.05 39.87 6.38
N TYR A 25 -1.13 40.91 5.54
CA TYR A 25 -1.71 40.84 4.20
C TYR A 25 -0.86 39.97 3.27
N VAL A 26 0.46 40.19 3.25
CA VAL A 26 1.41 39.39 2.46
C VAL A 26 1.38 37.92 2.91
N ARG A 27 1.33 37.66 4.22
CA ARG A 27 1.21 36.30 4.76
C ARG A 27 -0.10 35.63 4.33
N ASN A 28 -1.22 36.32 4.38
CA ASN A 28 -2.51 35.80 3.96
C ASN A 28 -2.56 35.53 2.45
N GLN A 29 -1.99 36.42 1.61
CA GLN A 29 -1.89 36.16 0.17
C GLN A 29 -1.04 34.91 -0.11
N GLY A 30 0.10 34.76 0.56
CA GLY A 30 0.93 33.56 0.44
C GLY A 30 0.19 32.28 0.85
N HIS A 31 -0.62 32.33 1.91
CA HIS A 31 -1.47 31.19 2.31
C HIS A 31 -2.53 30.85 1.25
N ILE A 32 -3.20 31.86 0.68
CA ILE A 32 -4.24 31.67 -0.35
C ILE A 32 -3.62 31.12 -1.64
N GLU A 33 -2.45 31.62 -2.04
CA GLU A 33 -1.73 31.12 -3.22
C GLU A 33 -1.28 29.65 -3.02
N TYR A 34 -0.76 29.33 -1.83
CA TYR A 34 -0.36 27.97 -1.48
C TYR A 34 -1.54 26.98 -1.46
N GLU A 35 -2.70 27.38 -0.90
CA GLU A 35 -3.91 26.56 -0.94
C GLU A 35 -4.41 26.33 -2.38
N ASN A 36 -4.40 27.37 -3.22
CA ASN A 36 -4.79 27.27 -4.62
C ASN A 36 -3.86 26.33 -5.43
N ILE A 37 -2.55 26.39 -5.19
CA ILE A 37 -1.58 25.50 -5.84
C ILE A 37 -1.83 24.05 -5.42
N ASN A 38 -1.97 23.78 -4.12
CA ASN A 38 -2.26 22.43 -3.62
C ASN A 38 -3.58 21.90 -4.17
N GLN A 39 -4.64 22.71 -4.19
CA GLN A 39 -5.93 22.30 -4.74
C GLN A 39 -5.82 21.98 -6.24
N LYS A 40 -5.06 22.77 -7.00
CA LYS A 40 -4.81 22.52 -8.42
C LYS A 40 -4.00 21.24 -8.63
N GLU A 41 -2.99 20.96 -7.81
CA GLU A 41 -2.22 19.71 -7.85
C GLU A 41 -3.08 18.48 -7.52
N GLU A 42 -3.92 18.55 -6.48
CA GLU A 42 -4.82 17.46 -6.10
C GLU A 42 -5.80 17.12 -7.25
N ILE A 43 -6.40 18.15 -7.87
CA ILE A 43 -7.27 17.99 -9.04
C ILE A 43 -6.53 17.35 -10.21
N VAL A 44 -5.29 17.78 -10.50
CA VAL A 44 -4.51 17.22 -11.60
C VAL A 44 -4.20 15.74 -11.33
N LYS A 45 -3.77 15.39 -10.12
CA LYS A 45 -3.47 14.01 -9.72
C LYS A 45 -4.68 13.08 -9.84
N SER A 46 -5.86 13.52 -9.40
CA SER A 46 -7.10 12.74 -9.54
C SER A 46 -7.49 12.51 -11.00
N VAL A 47 -7.29 13.51 -11.87
CA VAL A 47 -7.54 13.40 -13.32
C VAL A 47 -6.65 12.33 -13.97
N TRP A 48 -5.42 12.12 -13.52
CA TRP A 48 -4.55 11.07 -14.06
C TRP A 48 -5.10 9.66 -13.77
N LEU A 49 -5.66 9.42 -12.58
CA LEU A 49 -6.24 8.12 -12.22
C LEU A 49 -7.47 7.73 -13.04
N GLU A 50 -8.15 8.71 -13.65
CA GLU A 50 -9.25 8.49 -14.59
C GLU A 50 -8.76 8.11 -16.00
N LYS A 51 -7.52 8.49 -16.36
CA LYS A 51 -6.95 8.18 -17.68
C LYS A 51 -6.52 6.72 -17.76
N LYS A 52 -7.12 5.99 -18.71
CA LYS A 52 -6.80 4.58 -18.98
C LYS A 52 -5.31 4.31 -19.19
N THR A 53 -4.61 5.18 -19.92
CA THR A 53 -3.16 5.03 -20.21
C THR A 53 -2.32 5.09 -18.93
N PHE A 54 -2.66 6.00 -18.02
CA PHE A 54 -1.97 6.14 -16.74
C PHE A 54 -2.24 4.94 -15.82
N ARG A 55 -3.48 4.45 -15.76
CA ARG A 55 -3.83 3.22 -15.03
C ARG A 55 -3.05 2.00 -15.54
N ILE A 56 -2.91 1.87 -16.87
CA ILE A 56 -2.11 0.80 -17.48
C ILE A 56 -0.64 0.93 -17.08
N ALA A 57 -0.09 2.15 -17.07
CA ALA A 57 1.29 2.37 -16.62
C ALA A 57 1.50 1.97 -15.15
N LEU A 58 0.59 2.36 -14.25
CA LEU A 58 0.63 1.96 -12.84
C LEU A 58 0.47 0.45 -12.65
N LEU A 59 -0.44 -0.19 -13.39
CA LEU A 59 -0.61 -1.65 -13.38
C LEU A 59 0.71 -2.36 -13.73
N SER A 60 1.36 -1.92 -14.81
CA SER A 60 2.66 -2.46 -15.24
C SER A 60 3.74 -2.20 -14.19
N MET A 61 3.75 -1.02 -13.58
CA MET A 61 4.69 -0.66 -12.52
C MET A 61 4.52 -1.54 -11.28
N PHE A 62 3.30 -1.74 -10.78
CA PHE A 62 3.03 -2.62 -9.65
C PHE A 62 3.37 -4.08 -9.95
N THR A 63 3.10 -4.53 -11.18
CA THR A 63 3.47 -5.88 -11.62
C THR A 63 5.00 -6.06 -11.59
N ALA A 64 5.74 -5.15 -12.20
CA ALA A 64 7.20 -5.17 -12.22
C ALA A 64 7.79 -5.06 -10.80
N LEU A 65 7.28 -4.13 -9.98
CA LEU A 65 7.72 -3.94 -8.60
C LEU A 65 7.55 -5.21 -7.78
N SER A 66 6.37 -5.84 -7.86
CA SER A 66 6.08 -7.07 -7.14
C SER A 66 7.09 -8.15 -7.51
N VAL A 67 7.27 -8.42 -8.81
CA VAL A 67 8.20 -9.44 -9.30
C VAL A 67 9.65 -9.15 -8.89
N VAL A 68 10.11 -7.90 -9.05
CA VAL A 68 11.49 -7.52 -8.72
C VAL A 68 11.76 -7.68 -7.23
N ILE A 69 10.86 -7.21 -6.37
CA ILE A 69 10.98 -7.36 -4.93
C ILE A 69 10.96 -8.84 -4.53
N ALA A 70 10.11 -9.65 -5.16
CA ALA A 70 10.06 -11.08 -4.89
C ALA A 70 11.42 -11.74 -5.17
N TYR A 71 12.02 -11.48 -6.34
CA TYR A 71 13.32 -12.05 -6.68
C TYR A 71 14.47 -11.46 -5.85
N ALA A 72 14.43 -10.16 -5.54
CA ALA A 72 15.45 -9.51 -4.72
C ALA A 72 15.49 -10.09 -3.29
N LEU A 73 14.32 -10.47 -2.76
CA LEU A 73 14.19 -11.03 -1.42
C LEU A 73 14.20 -12.56 -1.40
N ALA A 74 14.27 -13.23 -2.55
CA ALA A 74 14.11 -14.68 -2.65
C ALA A 74 15.20 -15.47 -1.88
N SER A 75 16.36 -14.85 -1.64
CA SER A 75 17.45 -15.43 -0.83
C SER A 75 17.33 -15.14 0.67
N ILE A 76 16.42 -14.25 1.07
CA ILE A 76 16.20 -13.90 2.47
C ILE A 76 15.00 -14.70 2.97
N PRO A 77 15.21 -15.73 3.80
CA PRO A 77 14.12 -16.59 4.21
C PRO A 77 13.07 -15.81 4.98
N ASN A 78 11.80 -16.14 4.73
CA ASN A 78 10.62 -15.65 5.46
C ASN A 78 10.32 -14.14 5.34
N ILE A 79 11.09 -13.36 4.57
CA ILE A 79 10.74 -11.97 4.24
C ILE A 79 10.14 -11.94 2.83
N GLU A 80 8.84 -11.71 2.75
CA GLU A 80 8.10 -11.76 1.49
C GLU A 80 7.24 -10.51 1.32
N LEU A 81 7.69 -9.59 0.48
CA LEU A 81 6.95 -8.35 0.18
C LEU A 81 6.16 -8.46 -1.14
N PHE A 82 6.11 -9.64 -1.75
CA PHE A 82 5.40 -9.89 -3.00
C PHE A 82 3.88 -9.78 -2.81
N THR A 83 3.33 -10.53 -1.85
CA THR A 83 1.92 -10.50 -1.44
C THR A 83 1.48 -9.09 -1.08
N LEU A 84 2.26 -8.38 -0.25
CA LEU A 84 1.96 -7.01 0.16
C LEU A 84 1.92 -6.05 -1.03
N SER A 85 2.85 -6.18 -1.98
CA SER A 85 2.93 -5.31 -3.16
C SER A 85 1.75 -5.52 -4.12
N ILE A 86 1.33 -6.78 -4.32
CA ILE A 86 0.15 -7.13 -5.12
C ILE A 86 -1.13 -6.60 -4.47
N PHE A 87 -1.28 -6.82 -3.16
CA PHE A 87 -2.40 -6.30 -2.38
C PHE A 87 -2.48 -4.78 -2.50
N LEU A 88 -1.36 -4.08 -2.31
CA LEU A 88 -1.28 -2.63 -2.42
C LEU A 88 -1.67 -2.12 -3.82
N GLY A 89 -1.21 -2.80 -4.87
CA GLY A 89 -1.58 -2.45 -6.25
C GLY A 89 -3.10 -2.52 -6.47
N GLY A 90 -3.75 -3.56 -5.96
CA GLY A 90 -5.20 -3.67 -5.99
C GLY A 90 -5.92 -2.65 -5.10
N PHE A 91 -5.38 -2.36 -3.92
CA PHE A 91 -5.89 -1.33 -3.02
C PHE A 91 -5.90 0.06 -3.68
N VAL A 92 -4.89 0.36 -4.48
CA VAL A 92 -4.73 1.66 -5.16
C VAL A 92 -5.56 1.75 -6.43
N LEU A 93 -5.57 0.71 -7.26
CA LEU A 93 -6.17 0.77 -8.61
C LEU A 93 -7.59 0.20 -8.70
N GLY A 94 -8.01 -0.63 -7.76
CA GLY A 94 -9.34 -1.25 -7.75
C GLY A 94 -9.35 -2.69 -8.29
N LYS A 95 -10.54 -3.30 -8.33
CA LYS A 95 -10.69 -4.77 -8.48
C LYS A 95 -10.10 -5.33 -9.76
N LYS A 96 -10.45 -4.74 -10.90
CA LYS A 96 -10.03 -5.26 -12.21
C LYS A 96 -8.51 -5.23 -12.33
N GLU A 97 -7.89 -4.09 -12.04
CA GLU A 97 -6.45 -3.92 -12.08
C GLU A 97 -5.75 -4.75 -11.01
N GLY A 98 -6.28 -4.85 -9.79
CA GLY A 98 -5.74 -5.70 -8.73
C GLY A 98 -5.68 -7.18 -9.12
N LEU A 99 -6.77 -7.72 -9.68
CA LEU A 99 -6.80 -9.09 -10.21
C LEU A 99 -5.73 -9.30 -11.29
N LEU A 100 -5.57 -8.32 -12.20
CA LEU A 100 -4.57 -8.39 -13.28
C LEU A 100 -3.14 -8.31 -12.74
N ILE A 101 -2.86 -7.41 -11.78
CA ILE A 101 -1.54 -7.29 -11.14
C ILE A 101 -1.16 -8.61 -10.50
N GLY A 102 -2.06 -9.20 -9.71
CA GLY A 102 -1.82 -10.50 -9.09
C GLY A 102 -1.60 -11.61 -10.11
N THR A 103 -2.43 -11.66 -11.15
CA THR A 103 -2.32 -12.66 -12.23
C THR A 103 -0.98 -12.56 -12.95
N PHE A 104 -0.61 -11.38 -13.45
CA PHE A 104 0.62 -11.20 -14.22
C PHE A 104 1.87 -11.36 -13.36
N SER A 105 1.86 -10.82 -12.14
CA SER A 105 2.97 -10.97 -11.21
C SER A 105 3.21 -12.44 -10.90
N ALA A 106 2.15 -13.19 -10.60
CA ALA A 106 2.24 -14.61 -10.32
C ALA A 106 2.72 -15.40 -11.53
N LEU A 107 2.16 -15.18 -12.72
CA LEU A 107 2.59 -15.86 -13.94
C LEU A 107 4.09 -15.67 -14.18
N ILE A 108 4.59 -14.44 -14.08
CA ILE A 108 6.03 -14.16 -14.23
C ILE A 108 6.83 -14.88 -13.14
N PHE A 109 6.39 -14.79 -11.89
CA PHE A 109 7.10 -15.35 -10.75
C PHE A 109 7.18 -16.89 -10.78
N VAL A 110 6.11 -17.58 -11.18
CA VAL A 110 6.04 -19.05 -11.17
C VAL A 110 6.59 -19.69 -12.44
N PHE A 111 6.50 -19.02 -13.59
CA PHE A 111 7.08 -19.51 -14.84
C PHE A 111 8.57 -19.19 -14.97
N LEU A 112 9.01 -18.01 -14.54
CA LEU A 112 10.42 -17.61 -14.62
C LEU A 112 11.17 -17.83 -13.30
N ASN A 113 10.68 -18.75 -12.49
CA ASN A 113 11.28 -19.07 -11.20
C ASN A 113 12.68 -19.69 -11.40
N PRO A 114 13.75 -19.13 -10.79
CA PRO A 114 15.11 -19.67 -10.89
C PRO A 114 15.26 -21.11 -10.41
N TRP A 115 14.37 -21.59 -9.54
CA TRP A 115 14.35 -22.96 -9.02
C TRP A 115 13.51 -23.93 -9.86
N GLY A 116 12.96 -23.46 -10.98
CA GLY A 116 12.16 -24.25 -11.91
C GLY A 116 10.67 -23.90 -11.87
N VAL A 117 10.01 -24.22 -12.97
CA VAL A 117 8.57 -23.92 -13.16
C VAL A 117 7.74 -24.70 -12.14
N SER A 118 6.77 -24.02 -11.53
CA SER A 118 5.85 -24.67 -10.59
C SER A 118 5.01 -25.75 -11.30
N PRO A 119 4.81 -26.94 -10.70
CA PRO A 119 3.94 -27.97 -11.27
C PRO A 119 2.51 -27.46 -11.52
N LEU A 120 1.85 -27.95 -12.56
CA LEU A 120 0.60 -27.37 -13.07
C LEU A 120 -0.50 -27.14 -11.99
N PRO A 121 -0.83 -28.10 -11.09
CA PRO A 121 -1.83 -27.84 -10.05
C PRO A 121 -1.43 -26.73 -9.08
N LEU A 122 -0.15 -26.69 -8.68
CA LEU A 122 0.39 -25.66 -7.79
C LEU A 122 0.40 -24.29 -8.49
N MET A 123 0.81 -24.25 -9.75
CA MET A 123 0.84 -23.04 -10.55
C MET A 123 -0.53 -22.42 -10.71
N ILE A 124 -1.57 -23.21 -11.01
CA ILE A 124 -2.95 -22.73 -11.11
C ILE A 124 -3.40 -22.10 -9.80
N TYR A 125 -3.13 -22.78 -8.67
CA TYR A 125 -3.47 -22.25 -7.36
C TYR A 125 -2.73 -20.95 -7.05
N GLN A 126 -1.42 -20.88 -7.30
CA GLN A 126 -0.62 -19.68 -7.05
C GLN A 126 -1.14 -18.48 -7.86
N VAL A 127 -1.40 -18.67 -9.16
CA VAL A 127 -1.95 -17.59 -10.01
C VAL A 127 -3.31 -17.13 -9.49
N LEU A 128 -4.20 -18.05 -9.13
CA LEU A 128 -5.51 -17.72 -8.58
C LEU A 128 -5.39 -16.99 -7.24
N HIS A 129 -4.56 -17.49 -6.33
CA HIS A 129 -4.32 -16.92 -5.01
C HIS A 129 -3.84 -15.47 -5.10
N TYR A 130 -2.82 -15.21 -5.92
CA TYR A 130 -2.27 -13.87 -6.07
C TYR A 130 -3.23 -12.92 -6.81
N ALA A 131 -3.99 -13.41 -7.79
CA ALA A 131 -5.07 -12.63 -8.38
C ALA A 131 -6.08 -12.20 -7.30
N LEU A 132 -6.56 -13.15 -6.48
CA LEU A 132 -7.48 -12.88 -5.38
C LEU A 132 -6.87 -11.96 -4.32
N THR A 133 -5.57 -12.03 -4.06
CA THR A 133 -4.84 -11.11 -3.18
C THR A 133 -4.95 -9.67 -3.67
N GLY A 134 -4.72 -9.42 -4.96
CA GLY A 134 -4.93 -8.09 -5.54
C GLY A 134 -6.40 -7.65 -5.48
N GLY A 135 -7.33 -8.58 -5.72
CA GLY A 135 -8.76 -8.33 -5.53
C GLY A 135 -9.13 -7.96 -4.08
N ALA A 136 -8.53 -8.64 -3.10
CA ALA A 136 -8.72 -8.38 -1.68
C ALA A 136 -8.22 -6.99 -1.28
N GLY A 137 -7.11 -6.53 -1.87
CA GLY A 137 -6.64 -5.15 -1.76
C GLY A 137 -7.72 -4.14 -2.13
N ALA A 138 -8.32 -4.33 -3.31
CA ALA A 138 -9.39 -3.46 -3.80
C ALA A 138 -10.65 -3.49 -2.91
N LEU A 139 -11.07 -4.68 -2.48
CA LEU A 139 -12.21 -4.83 -1.57
C LEU A 139 -11.96 -4.15 -0.22
N THR A 140 -10.72 -4.18 0.26
CA THR A 140 -10.33 -3.51 1.50
C THR A 140 -10.38 -1.99 1.35
N ALA A 141 -9.93 -1.45 0.21
CA ALA A 141 -10.06 -0.03 -0.09
C ALA A 141 -11.53 0.42 -0.14
N GLU A 142 -12.40 -0.37 -0.81
CA GLU A 142 -13.84 -0.11 -0.84
C GLU A 142 -14.49 -0.18 0.55
N PHE A 143 -14.09 -1.16 1.37
CA PHE A 143 -14.58 -1.30 2.74
C PHE A 143 -14.26 -0.08 3.61
N PHE A 144 -13.07 0.51 3.43
CA PHE A 144 -12.66 1.70 4.16
C PHE A 144 -13.25 3.01 3.64
N ASN A 145 -13.79 3.03 2.41
CA ASN A 145 -14.40 4.22 1.86
C ASN A 145 -15.56 4.71 2.74
N GLY A 146 -15.57 6.01 3.07
CA GLY A 146 -16.56 6.63 3.95
C GLY A 146 -16.46 6.29 5.44
N LYS A 147 -15.48 5.49 5.89
CA LYS A 147 -15.29 5.20 7.31
C LYS A 147 -14.60 6.36 8.03
N LYS A 148 -15.21 6.89 9.11
CA LYS A 148 -14.68 8.03 9.89
C LYS A 148 -13.24 7.84 10.41
N TYR A 149 -12.84 6.58 10.65
CA TYR A 149 -11.51 6.24 11.17
C TYR A 149 -10.46 6.07 10.08
N TYR A 150 -10.85 5.98 8.80
CA TYR A 150 -9.92 5.88 7.68
C TYR A 150 -9.64 7.27 7.12
N LYS A 151 -8.41 7.76 7.32
CA LYS A 151 -7.98 9.08 6.86
C LYS A 151 -6.63 8.95 6.16
N PRO A 152 -6.59 8.58 4.87
CA PRO A 152 -5.36 8.24 4.16
C PRO A 152 -4.38 9.41 3.99
N LYS A 153 -4.87 10.67 4.03
CA LYS A 153 -4.03 11.87 4.06
C LYS A 153 -3.44 12.17 5.46
N LYS A 154 -3.93 11.50 6.51
CA LYS A 154 -3.50 11.63 7.91
C LYS A 154 -2.87 10.32 8.38
N ASP A 155 -2.69 10.18 9.69
CA ASP A 155 -2.16 8.98 10.31
C ASP A 155 -3.11 7.76 10.14
N LEU A 156 -2.59 6.68 9.53
CA LEU A 156 -3.24 5.39 9.34
C LEU A 156 -2.77 4.35 10.37
N TYR A 157 -1.83 4.68 11.26
CA TYR A 157 -1.39 3.82 12.38
C TYR A 157 -2.40 3.83 13.54
N ASN A 158 -3.68 3.77 13.21
CA ASN A 158 -4.75 3.57 14.17
C ASN A 158 -4.89 2.08 14.48
N LEU A 159 -4.97 1.71 15.77
CA LEU A 159 -5.09 0.32 16.21
C LEU A 159 -6.15 -0.49 15.45
N ARG A 160 -7.32 0.09 15.13
CA ARG A 160 -8.37 -0.61 14.36
C ARG A 160 -7.93 -0.95 12.95
N ILE A 161 -7.22 -0.04 12.29
CA ILE A 161 -6.69 -0.24 10.93
C ILE A 161 -5.58 -1.29 10.98
N LEU A 162 -4.68 -1.21 11.96
CA LEU A 162 -3.60 -2.16 12.14
C LEU A 162 -4.12 -3.58 12.37
N ILE A 163 -5.12 -3.75 13.24
CA ILE A 163 -5.75 -5.07 13.48
C ILE A 163 -6.37 -5.61 12.21
N LEU A 164 -7.10 -4.78 11.45
CA LEU A 164 -7.74 -5.23 10.20
C LEU A 164 -6.71 -5.64 9.15
N PHE A 165 -5.66 -4.85 8.94
CA PHE A 165 -4.60 -5.20 7.99
C PHE A 165 -3.83 -6.44 8.42
N GLY A 166 -3.45 -6.55 9.70
CA GLY A 166 -2.78 -7.73 10.23
C GLY A 166 -3.63 -9.00 10.06
N PHE A 167 -4.93 -8.90 10.33
CA PHE A 167 -5.87 -10.03 10.14
C PHE A 167 -6.03 -10.43 8.68
N ILE A 168 -6.12 -9.45 7.76
CA ILE A 168 -6.18 -9.70 6.33
C ILE A 168 -4.89 -10.37 5.84
N GLY A 169 -3.73 -9.83 6.24
CA GLY A 169 -2.42 -10.41 5.93
C GLY A 169 -2.31 -11.86 6.41
N ALA A 170 -2.72 -12.12 7.65
CA ALA A 170 -2.73 -13.48 8.22
C ALA A 170 -3.59 -14.44 7.39
N ILE A 171 -4.84 -14.07 7.07
CA ILE A 171 -5.72 -14.95 6.29
C ILE A 171 -5.13 -15.26 4.92
N ILE A 172 -4.58 -14.25 4.24
CA ILE A 172 -3.98 -14.43 2.92
C ILE A 172 -2.80 -15.39 3.03
N THR A 173 -1.82 -15.11 3.89
CA THR A 173 -0.61 -15.92 4.02
C THR A 173 -0.90 -17.33 4.52
N LEU A 174 -1.72 -17.49 5.56
CA LEU A 174 -2.11 -18.81 6.07
C LEU A 174 -2.80 -19.67 4.99
N SER A 175 -3.68 -19.05 4.19
CA SER A 175 -4.36 -19.78 3.11
C SER A 175 -3.37 -20.25 2.04
N PHE A 176 -2.36 -19.43 1.72
CA PHE A 176 -1.29 -19.81 0.79
C PHE A 176 -0.50 -20.98 1.34
N ASP A 177 -0.01 -20.89 2.57
CA ASP A 177 0.87 -21.90 3.17
C ASP A 177 0.19 -23.26 3.32
N ILE A 178 -1.06 -23.29 3.79
CA ILE A 178 -1.81 -24.53 3.96
C ILE A 178 -2.09 -25.17 2.60
N ILE A 179 -2.61 -24.40 1.63
CA ILE A 179 -3.07 -24.98 0.37
C ILE A 179 -1.89 -25.36 -0.53
N THR A 180 -0.81 -24.56 -0.56
CA THR A 180 0.41 -24.93 -1.30
C THR A 180 1.07 -26.19 -0.71
N SER A 181 1.10 -26.33 0.62
CA SER A 181 1.60 -27.54 1.28
C SER A 181 0.74 -28.75 0.95
N LEU A 182 -0.59 -28.59 0.97
CA LEU A 182 -1.54 -29.65 0.62
C LEU A 182 -1.33 -30.11 -0.83
N ILE A 183 -1.25 -29.18 -1.78
CA ILE A 183 -1.01 -29.49 -3.18
C ILE A 183 0.38 -30.13 -3.36
N GLY A 184 1.40 -29.62 -2.69
CA GLY A 184 2.77 -30.15 -2.73
C GLY A 184 2.84 -31.61 -2.27
N VAL A 185 2.14 -31.95 -1.18
CA VAL A 185 2.07 -33.32 -0.67
C VAL A 185 1.35 -34.25 -1.64
N ILE A 186 0.22 -33.82 -2.22
CA ILE A 186 -0.49 -34.61 -3.24
C ILE A 186 0.42 -34.86 -4.45
N ILE A 187 1.18 -33.85 -4.90
CA ILE A 187 2.10 -34.00 -6.04
C ILE A 187 3.24 -34.96 -5.71
N ALA A 188 3.84 -34.85 -4.51
CA ALA A 188 5.01 -35.64 -4.13
C ALA A 188 4.68 -37.09 -3.77
N TYR A 189 3.56 -37.34 -3.10
CA TYR A 189 3.22 -38.64 -2.51
C TYR A 189 1.96 -39.29 -3.09
N GLY A 190 1.21 -38.59 -3.95
CA GLY A 190 -0.05 -39.09 -4.54
C GLY A 190 -1.19 -39.28 -3.53
N SER A 191 -1.02 -38.85 -2.28
CA SER A 191 -1.98 -39.03 -1.18
C SER A 191 -1.87 -37.88 -0.17
N LEU A 192 -2.82 -37.80 0.77
CA LEU A 192 -2.80 -36.83 1.87
C LEU A 192 -2.21 -37.39 3.17
N ASP A 193 -1.85 -38.67 3.21
CA ASP A 193 -1.43 -39.36 4.43
C ASP A 193 -0.18 -38.73 5.06
N ALA A 194 0.71 -38.20 4.22
CA ALA A 194 1.92 -37.50 4.66
C ALA A 194 1.69 -36.03 5.04
N PHE A 195 0.48 -35.47 4.88
CA PHE A 195 0.25 -34.02 5.02
C PHE A 195 0.61 -33.48 6.40
N LEU A 196 0.12 -34.13 7.47
CA LEU A 196 0.39 -33.66 8.84
C LEU A 196 1.89 -33.68 9.15
N LEU A 197 2.59 -34.76 8.78
CA LEU A 197 4.03 -34.87 9.01
C LEU A 197 4.82 -33.84 8.20
N TYR A 198 4.46 -33.66 6.92
CA TYR A 198 5.08 -32.67 6.05
C TYR A 198 4.87 -31.25 6.58
N PHE A 199 3.63 -30.88 6.91
CA PHE A 199 3.29 -29.55 7.40
C PHE A 199 3.97 -29.25 8.75
N LEU A 200 3.97 -30.21 9.68
CA LEU A 200 4.65 -30.06 10.97
C LEU A 200 6.16 -29.96 10.83
N SER A 201 6.78 -30.61 9.82
CA SER A 201 8.21 -30.48 9.57
C SER A 201 8.61 -29.05 9.15
N GLY A 202 7.70 -28.32 8.51
CA GLY A 202 7.90 -26.93 8.06
C GLY A 202 7.35 -25.87 9.01
N ILE A 203 6.71 -26.24 10.13
CA ILE A 203 5.86 -25.33 10.91
C ILE A 203 6.60 -24.10 11.43
N VAL A 204 7.89 -24.23 11.77
CA VAL A 204 8.71 -23.09 12.23
C VAL A 204 8.89 -22.08 11.11
N PHE A 205 9.19 -22.53 9.89
CA PHE A 205 9.35 -21.65 8.73
C PHE A 205 8.02 -20.97 8.37
N THR A 206 6.94 -21.75 8.29
CA THR A 206 5.58 -21.26 8.08
C THR A 206 5.19 -20.21 9.13
N THR A 207 5.49 -20.46 10.41
CA THR A 207 5.17 -19.52 11.49
C THR A 207 5.96 -18.20 11.36
N ILE A 208 7.25 -18.27 11.03
CA ILE A 208 8.07 -17.05 10.85
C ILE A 208 7.58 -16.27 9.62
N HIS A 209 7.25 -16.97 8.54
CA HIS A 209 6.71 -16.37 7.32
C HIS A 209 5.37 -15.66 7.57
N GLU A 210 4.44 -16.33 8.26
CA GLU A 210 3.16 -15.79 8.68
C GLU A 210 3.34 -14.52 9.52
N ILE A 211 4.18 -14.58 10.56
CA ILE A 211 4.49 -13.40 11.39
C ILE A 211 5.08 -12.28 10.54
N GLY A 212 6.04 -12.58 9.67
CA GLY A 212 6.67 -11.59 8.80
C GLY A 212 5.67 -10.86 7.91
N ASN A 213 4.76 -11.60 7.27
CA ASN A 213 3.70 -11.03 6.45
C ASN A 213 2.72 -10.18 7.26
N VAL A 214 2.26 -10.68 8.42
CA VAL A 214 1.39 -9.91 9.33
C VAL A 214 2.05 -8.60 9.76
N LEU A 215 3.32 -8.63 10.13
CA LEU A 215 4.07 -7.44 10.50
C LEU A 215 4.23 -6.47 9.31
N GLY A 216 4.43 -6.99 8.09
CA GLY A 216 4.42 -6.17 6.87
C GLY A 216 3.09 -5.44 6.68
N PHE A 217 1.97 -6.14 6.82
CA PHE A 217 0.64 -5.54 6.73
C PHE A 217 0.35 -4.52 7.85
N ILE A 218 0.91 -4.72 9.05
CA ILE A 218 0.73 -3.78 10.17
C ILE A 218 1.65 -2.56 10.03
N PHE A 219 2.92 -2.74 9.70
CA PHE A 219 3.93 -1.68 9.80
C PHE A 219 4.31 -1.04 8.47
N ILE A 220 4.25 -1.77 7.35
CA ILE A 220 4.68 -1.26 6.05
C ILE A 220 3.48 -0.75 5.24
N LEU A 221 2.41 -1.54 5.17
CA LEU A 221 1.26 -1.24 4.33
C LEU A 221 0.59 0.13 4.62
N PRO A 222 0.32 0.54 5.88
CA PRO A 222 -0.30 1.84 6.15
C PRO A 222 0.57 3.00 5.67
N GLY A 223 1.89 2.93 5.87
CA GLY A 223 2.84 3.93 5.41
C GLY A 223 2.90 4.05 3.89
N LEU A 224 2.89 2.91 3.19
CA LEU A 224 2.86 2.89 1.73
C LEU A 224 1.54 3.45 1.17
N ILE A 225 0.41 3.12 1.79
CA ILE A 225 -0.90 3.69 1.40
C ILE A 225 -0.86 5.20 1.55
N GLN A 226 -0.40 5.73 2.69
CA GLN A 226 -0.29 7.18 2.90
C GLN A 226 0.61 7.85 1.86
N LEU A 227 1.77 7.25 1.59
CA LEU A 227 2.72 7.76 0.61
C LEU A 227 2.07 7.84 -0.78
N ILE A 228 1.45 6.75 -1.23
CA ILE A 228 0.81 6.69 -2.54
C ILE A 228 -0.39 7.64 -2.60
N TYR A 229 -1.17 7.76 -1.52
CA TYR A 229 -2.29 8.69 -1.49
C TYR A 229 -1.81 10.14 -1.63
N ARG A 230 -0.67 10.53 -1.06
CA ARG A 230 -0.08 11.87 -1.26
C ARG A 230 0.48 12.09 -2.66
N LEU A 231 0.93 11.03 -3.32
CA LEU A 231 1.47 11.08 -4.68
C LEU A 231 0.36 11.12 -5.74
N LEU A 232 -0.75 10.40 -5.51
CA LEU A 232 -1.81 10.19 -6.49
C LEU A 232 -3.13 10.93 -6.21
N HIS A 233 -3.32 11.50 -5.02
CA HIS A 233 -4.51 12.26 -4.60
C HIS A 233 -4.11 13.52 -3.81
#